data_AF-A0A383DLT9-F1
#
_entry.id   AF-A0A383DLT9-F1
#
_cell.length_a   1.000
_cell.length_b   1.000
_cell.length_c   1.000
_cell.angle_alpha   90.00
_cell.angle_beta   90.00
_cell.angle_gamma   90.00
#
_symmetry.space_group_name_H-M   'P 1'
#
loop_
_entity.id
_entity.type
_entity.pdbx_description
1 polymer ?
#
loop_
_entity_poly.entity_id
_entity_poly.type
_entity_poly.pdbx_seq_one_letter_code
_entity_poly.pdbx_strand_id
1 'polypeptide(L)'
;MLTPVCKRLVLLDGDTVREAFGDGLGYRQEDRIVQVTRVQRIAKLLADQDLVVIVALVYANADLLHWNRAYIPNYFEIHVKASFETV
;
A
#
# COMPACT_ATOMS: atom_id res chain seq x y z
N MET A 1 -17.79 29.38 -8.27
CA MET A 1 -16.99 28.37 -8.97
C MET A 1 -16.26 27.56 -7.91
N LEU A 2 -16.57 26.27 -7.76
CA LEU A 2 -15.77 25.35 -6.95
C LEU A 2 -14.59 24.92 -7.83
N THR A 3 -13.42 25.51 -7.62
CA THR A 3 -12.19 24.99 -8.23
C THR A 3 -11.96 23.60 -7.64
N PRO A 4 -11.80 22.54 -8.45
CA PRO A 4 -11.54 21.22 -7.92
C PRO A 4 -10.26 21.26 -7.10
N VAL A 5 -10.36 21.04 -5.79
CA VAL A 5 -9.19 20.83 -4.95
C VAL A 5 -8.72 19.41 -5.25
N CYS A 6 -7.76 19.27 -6.16
CA CYS A 6 -7.13 17.98 -6.39
C CYS A 6 -6.26 17.67 -5.17
N LYS A 7 -6.73 16.77 -4.30
CA LYS A 7 -5.89 16.25 -3.20
C LYS A 7 -4.59 15.74 -3.80
N ARG A 8 -3.45 16.10 -3.20
CA ARG A 8 -2.14 15.59 -3.63
C ARG A 8 -2.16 14.06 -3.50
N LEU A 9 -1.77 13.40 -4.57
CA LEU A 9 -1.75 11.95 -4.67
C LEU A 9 -0.36 11.44 -4.37
N VAL A 10 -0.27 10.38 -3.58
CA VAL A 10 0.96 9.66 -3.30
C VAL A 10 0.82 8.22 -3.79
N LEU A 11 1.78 7.76 -4.59
CA LEU A 11 1.89 6.37 -5.00
C LEU A 11 2.93 5.68 -4.11
N LEU A 12 2.54 4.59 -3.46
CA LEU A 12 3.42 3.66 -2.76
C LEU A 12 3.47 2.36 -3.55
N ASP A 13 4.43 2.28 -4.45
CA ASP A 13 4.76 1.07 -5.19
C ASP A 13 5.65 0.14 -4.34
N GLY A 14 5.35 -1.16 -4.38
CA GLY A 14 6.04 -2.17 -3.58
C GLY A 14 7.55 -2.20 -3.80
N ASP A 15 8.01 -2.04 -5.04
CA ASP A 15 9.42 -2.10 -5.41
C ASP A 15 10.12 -0.77 -5.12
N THR A 16 9.47 0.36 -5.40
CA THR A 16 9.99 1.68 -5.02
C THR A 16 10.19 1.79 -3.50
N VAL A 17 9.27 1.23 -2.70
CA VAL A 17 9.44 1.18 -1.23
C VAL A 17 10.52 0.18 -0.82
N ARG A 18 10.78 -0.89 -1.57
CA ARG A 18 11.94 -1.78 -1.27
C ARG A 18 13.26 -1.03 -1.49
N GLU A 19 13.38 -0.36 -2.62
CA GLU A 19 14.56 0.44 -2.97
C GLU A 19 14.81 1.55 -1.93
N ALA A 20 13.76 2.28 -1.53
CA ALA A 20 13.85 3.34 -0.53
C ALA A 20 14.33 2.86 0.85
N PHE A 21 14.19 1.55 1.15
CA PHE A 21 14.65 0.92 2.38
C PHE A 21 15.90 0.05 2.15
N GLY A 22 16.58 0.21 1.01
CA GLY A 22 17.87 -0.41 0.71
C GLY A 22 17.81 -1.89 0.38
N ASP A 23 16.66 -2.41 -0.07
CA ASP A 23 16.49 -3.80 -0.54
C ASP A 23 16.93 -4.90 0.45
N GLY A 24 16.98 -4.58 1.75
CA GLY A 24 17.50 -5.48 2.78
C GLY A 24 16.57 -6.63 3.18
N LEU A 25 15.42 -6.79 2.52
CA LEU A 25 14.44 -7.85 2.80
C LEU A 25 14.31 -8.79 1.61
N GLY A 26 14.26 -10.10 1.89
CA GLY A 26 13.98 -11.10 0.87
C GLY A 26 12.51 -11.16 0.45
N TYR A 27 12.15 -12.32 -0.09
CA TYR A 27 10.81 -12.62 -0.62
C TYR A 27 10.12 -13.76 0.13
N ARG A 28 10.66 -14.17 1.28
CA ARG A 28 10.01 -15.14 2.18
C ARG A 28 8.80 -14.50 2.84
N GLN A 29 7.90 -15.33 3.37
CA GLN A 29 6.66 -14.85 3.98
C GLN A 29 6.91 -13.83 5.11
N GLU A 30 7.89 -14.10 5.98
CA GLU A 30 8.30 -13.20 7.06
C GLU A 30 8.74 -11.82 6.56
N ASP A 31 9.59 -11.79 5.53
CA ASP A 31 10.06 -10.55 4.90
C ASP A 31 8.92 -9.79 4.22
N ARG A 32 7.99 -10.50 3.58
CA ARG A 32 6.79 -9.90 2.96
C ARG A 32 5.89 -9.26 4.01
N ILE A 33 5.71 -9.89 5.18
CA ILE A 33 4.94 -9.32 6.28
C ILE A 33 5.58 -8.02 6.76
N VAL A 34 6.91 -7.99 6.93
CA VAL A 34 7.63 -6.76 7.32
C VAL A 34 7.48 -5.69 6.23
N GLN A 35 7.63 -6.04 4.95
CA GLN A 35 7.51 -5.09 3.85
C GLN A 35 6.11 -4.47 3.76
N VAL A 36 5.05 -5.29 3.78
CA VAL A 36 3.67 -4.79 3.77
C VAL A 36 3.39 -3.99 5.05
N THR A 37 3.97 -4.38 6.19
CA THR A 37 3.84 -3.63 7.44
C THR A 37 4.44 -2.23 7.34
N ARG A 38 5.57 -2.06 6.66
CA ARG A 38 6.13 -0.72 6.40
C ARG A 38 5.18 0.12 5.55
N VAL A 39 4.73 -0.45 4.44
CA VAL A 39 3.86 0.26 3.49
C VAL A 39 2.53 0.66 4.13
N GLN A 40 1.86 -0.22 4.88
CA GLN A 40 0.60 0.12 5.56
C GLN A 40 0.76 1.24 6.60
N ARG A 41 1.91 1.30 7.29
CA ARG A 41 2.20 2.36 8.28
C ARG A 41 2.45 3.70 7.60
N ILE A 42 3.16 3.71 6.47
CA ILE A 42 3.36 4.92 5.66
C ILE A 42 2.03 5.37 5.06
N ALA A 43 1.24 4.45 4.50
CA ALA A 43 -0.07 4.75 3.93
C ALA A 43 -1.01 5.37 4.98
N LYS A 44 -1.06 4.80 6.19
CA LYS A 44 -1.80 5.39 7.30
C LYS A 44 -1.31 6.80 7.63
N LEU A 45 0.00 6.99 7.82
CA LEU A 45 0.57 8.30 8.17
C LEU A 45 0.20 9.39 7.17
N LEU A 46 0.18 9.06 5.88
CA LEU A 46 -0.18 9.99 4.80
C LEU A 46 -1.70 10.21 4.72
N ALA A 47 -2.49 9.16 4.88
CA ALA A 47 -3.96 9.25 4.87
C ALA A 47 -4.51 10.05 6.07
N ASP A 48 -3.88 9.93 7.24
CA ASP A 48 -4.19 10.73 8.44
C ASP A 48 -3.90 12.24 8.21
N GLN A 49 -3.12 12.60 7.17
CA GLN A 49 -2.85 13.98 6.73
C GLN A 49 -3.72 14.39 5.52
N ASP A 50 -4.85 13.72 5.32
CA ASP A 50 -5.82 13.97 4.25
C ASP A 50 -5.33 13.74 2.81
N LEU A 51 -4.17 13.10 2.63
CA LEU A 51 -3.63 12.74 1.31
C LEU A 51 -4.33 11.51 0.72
N VAL A 52 -4.45 11.48 -0.61
CA VAL A 52 -4.91 10.28 -1.32
C VAL A 52 -3.71 9.39 -1.58
N VAL A 53 -3.71 8.18 -1.02
CA VAL A 53 -2.62 7.22 -1.15
C VAL A 53 -3.08 6.03 -1.99
N ILE A 54 -2.35 5.75 -3.07
CA ILE A 54 -2.52 4.53 -3.85
C ILE A 54 -1.38 3.60 -3.49
N VAL A 55 -1.72 2.37 -3.10
CA VAL A 55 -0.74 1.33 -2.74
C VAL A 55 -0.82 0.19 -3.74
N ALA A 56 0.31 -0.19 -4.32
CA ALA A 56 0.44 -1.33 -5.23
C ALA A 56 1.35 -2.40 -4.60
N LEU A 57 0.76 -3.53 -4.19
CA LEU A 57 1.46 -4.63 -3.54
C LEU A 57 0.96 -5.99 -4.04
N VAL A 58 1.89 -6.93 -4.21
CA VAL A 58 1.58 -8.30 -4.66
C VAL A 58 1.14 -9.21 -3.49
N TYR A 59 1.65 -8.97 -2.29
CA TYR A 59 1.39 -9.84 -1.14
C TYR A 59 0.19 -9.36 -0.33
N ALA A 60 -0.79 -10.25 -0.15
CA ALA A 60 -1.96 -10.03 0.67
C ALA A 60 -2.06 -11.12 1.76
N ASN A 61 -2.27 -10.71 3.00
CA ASN A 61 -2.47 -11.59 4.15
C ASN A 61 -3.68 -11.09 4.95
N ALA A 62 -4.49 -12.01 5.47
CA ALA A 62 -5.76 -11.68 6.12
C ALA A 62 -5.60 -10.72 7.31
N ASP A 63 -4.57 -10.91 8.13
CA ASP A 63 -4.33 -10.08 9.32
C ASP A 63 -3.87 -8.67 8.93
N LEU A 64 -3.01 -8.56 7.90
CA LEU A 64 -2.56 -7.27 7.36
C LEU A 64 -3.74 -6.49 6.74
N LEU A 65 -4.59 -7.16 5.97
CA LEU A 65 -5.78 -6.54 5.40
C LEU A 65 -6.79 -6.15 6.49
N HIS A 66 -6.96 -6.98 7.52
CA HIS A 66 -7.81 -6.66 8.66
C HIS A 66 -7.30 -5.39 9.37
N TRP A 67 -5.99 -5.29 9.58
CA TRP A 67 -5.37 -4.10 10.15
C TRP A 67 -5.65 -2.86 9.28
N ASN A 68 -5.47 -2.95 7.96
CA ASN A 68 -5.75 -1.83 7.06
C ASN A 68 -7.19 -1.32 7.20
N ARG A 69 -8.18 -2.22 7.16
CA ARG A 69 -9.60 -1.89 7.31
C ARG A 69 -9.91 -1.21 8.65
N ALA A 70 -9.21 -1.58 9.71
CA ALA A 70 -9.45 -1.04 11.05
C ALA A 70 -8.79 0.33 11.27
N TYR A 71 -7.66 0.64 10.62
CA TYR A 71 -6.82 1.77 11.01
C TYR A 71 -6.53 2.80 9.91
N ILE A 72 -6.77 2.49 8.64
CA ILE A 72 -6.58 3.44 7.53
C ILE A 72 -7.93 4.13 7.23
N PRO A 73 -8.01 5.47 7.31
CA PRO A 73 -9.25 6.18 7.03
C PRO A 73 -9.61 6.08 5.54
N ASN A 74 -10.91 5.94 5.24
CA ASN A 74 -11.43 5.84 3.86
C ASN A 74 -10.73 4.75 3.03
N TYR A 75 -10.43 3.61 3.64
CA TYR A 75 -9.70 2.52 3.01
C TYR A 75 -10.56 1.71 2.04
N PHE A 76 -9.99 1.41 0.87
CA PHE A 76 -10.60 0.57 -0.17
C PHE A 76 -9.60 -0.50 -0.62
N GLU A 77 -10.09 -1.72 -0.80
CA GLU A 77 -9.31 -2.86 -1.26
C GLU A 77 -9.69 -3.21 -2.70
N ILE A 78 -8.68 -3.36 -3.56
CA ILE A 78 -8.87 -3.74 -4.96
C ILE A 78 -8.07 -5.02 -5.21
N HIS A 79 -8.78 -6.13 -5.42
CA HIS A 79 -8.16 -7.38 -5.84
C HIS A 79 -8.04 -7.39 -7.37
N VAL A 80 -6.82 -7.16 -7.87
CA VAL A 80 -6.50 -7.25 -9.30
C VAL A 80 -6.34 -8.71 -9.68
N LYS A 81 -7.41 -9.32 -10.17
CA LYS A 81 -7.39 -10.70 -10.67
C LYS A 81 -6.95 -10.71 -12.14
N ALA A 82 -5.72 -11.15 -12.39
CA ALA A 82 -5.18 -11.39 -13.73
C ALA A 82 -4.71 -12.84 -13.86
N SER A 83 -4.74 -13.38 -15.09
CA SER A 83 -4.26 -14.74 -15.37
C SER A 83 -2.74 -14.74 -15.57
N PHE A 84 -2.06 -15.84 -15.24
CA PHE A 84 -0.62 -15.95 -15.49
C PHE A 84 -0.23 -15.85 -16.96
N GLU A 85 -1.14 -16.14 -17.90
CA GLU A 85 -0.89 -16.00 -19.34
C GLU A 85 -0.83 -14.53 -19.80
N THR A 86 -1.43 -13.63 -19.02
CA THR A 86 -1.63 -12.21 -19.36
C THR A 86 -0.77 -11.25 -18.55
N VAL A 87 0.09 -11.77 -17.67
CA VAL A 87 0.93 -11.01 -16.72
C VAL A 87 2.40 -11.25 -17.01
#